data_AF-A0A440WH70-F1
#
_entry.id   AF-A0A440WH70-F1
#
_cell.length_a   1.000
_cell.length_b   1.000
_cell.length_c   1.000
_cell.angle_alpha   90.00
_cell.angle_beta   90.00
_cell.angle_gamma   90.00
#
_symmetry.space_group_name_H-M   'P 1'
#
loop_
_entity.id
_entity.type
_entity.pdbx_description
1 polymer ?
#
loop_
_entity_poly.entity_id
_entity_poly.type
_entity_poly.pdbx_seq_one_letter_code
_entity_poly.pdbx_strand_id
1 'polypeptide(L)'
;WSAASWATPSVPDGFRGVDLGMGQSLGRDNSLERQRDLIATVMRTAGQGGEIVVLPESALGFWTPSVERLWRESLSGSGVSLIAGAAVINPQGYDNVLVEISADDASILYRERMPVPVSMWQPWRGWLGQDGGARAHLFANPVVEFAGRRIAPLICYEQLVVWPVLQSMLYGPEGIVAVGNGWWTTGTSIVAIQNASTIAWARLFGRPLVTAFNR
;
A
#
# COMPACT_ATOMS: atom_id res chain seq x y z
N TRP A 1 14.58 -0.82 -32.23
CA TRP A 1 13.75 -1.03 -31.02
C TRP A 1 13.57 -2.52 -30.83
N SER A 2 14.44 -3.17 -30.07
CA SER A 2 14.38 -4.61 -29.82
C SER A 2 13.58 -4.88 -28.55
N ALA A 3 12.47 -5.57 -28.68
CA ALA A 3 11.63 -6.07 -27.59
C ALA A 3 12.26 -7.30 -26.88
N ALA A 4 13.56 -7.25 -26.57
CA ALA A 4 14.32 -8.43 -26.14
C ALA A 4 15.04 -8.30 -24.78
N SER A 5 15.00 -7.14 -24.12
CA SER A 5 15.54 -7.01 -22.76
C SER A 5 14.40 -6.85 -21.75
N TRP A 6 14.11 -7.92 -21.00
CA TRP A 6 13.24 -7.89 -19.83
C TRP A 6 13.92 -7.14 -18.67
N ALA A 7 14.05 -5.81 -18.79
CA ALA A 7 14.60 -4.99 -17.72
C ALA A 7 13.52 -4.74 -16.65
N THR A 8 13.82 -5.04 -15.39
CA THR A 8 12.96 -4.67 -14.25
C THR A 8 12.80 -3.15 -14.23
N PRO A 9 11.58 -2.60 -14.01
CA PRO A 9 11.40 -1.17 -13.82
C PRO A 9 12.35 -0.65 -12.73
N SER A 10 12.88 0.55 -12.90
CA SER A 10 13.67 1.18 -11.84
C SER A 10 12.81 1.44 -10.61
N VAL A 11 13.42 1.42 -9.43
CA VAL A 11 12.76 1.84 -8.19
C VAL A 11 12.84 3.37 -8.12
N PRO A 12 11.77 4.08 -7.70
CA PRO A 12 11.83 5.52 -7.52
C PRO A 12 12.93 5.90 -6.52
N ASP A 13 13.70 6.97 -6.78
CA ASP A 13 14.83 7.34 -5.93
C ASP A 13 14.43 7.50 -4.46
N GLY A 14 15.23 6.94 -3.55
CA GLY A 14 14.94 6.95 -2.11
C GLY A 14 13.86 5.96 -1.64
N PHE A 15 13.07 5.35 -2.54
CA PHE A 15 12.06 4.36 -2.14
C PHE A 15 12.68 2.98 -1.88
N ARG A 16 12.14 2.30 -0.87
CA ARG A 16 12.48 0.93 -0.47
C ARG A 16 11.21 0.17 -0.11
N GLY A 17 10.81 -0.76 -0.96
CA GLY A 17 9.71 -1.68 -0.66
C GLY A 17 10.16 -2.83 0.22
N VAL A 18 9.34 -3.20 1.20
CA VAL A 18 9.61 -4.31 2.11
C VAL A 18 8.56 -5.40 1.89
N ASP A 19 9.01 -6.54 1.40
CA ASP A 19 8.19 -7.75 1.42
C ASP A 19 8.19 -8.35 2.84
N LEU A 20 7.02 -8.77 3.33
CA LEU A 20 6.85 -9.41 4.63
C LEU A 20 6.43 -10.88 4.45
N GLY A 21 6.87 -11.74 5.36
CA GLY A 21 6.48 -13.17 5.42
C GLY A 21 5.59 -13.46 6.62
N MET A 22 4.66 -12.56 6.94
CA MET A 22 3.85 -12.64 8.16
C MET A 22 2.53 -13.40 7.93
N GLY A 23 2.21 -13.75 6.69
CA GLY A 23 1.03 -14.56 6.37
C GLY A 23 -0.26 -13.94 6.92
N GLN A 24 -1.14 -14.79 7.46
CA GLN A 24 -2.45 -14.37 7.96
C GLN A 24 -2.40 -13.42 9.17
N SER A 25 -1.28 -13.38 9.92
CA SER A 25 -1.19 -12.53 11.11
C SER A 25 -1.04 -11.05 10.77
N LEU A 26 -0.56 -10.71 9.57
CA LEU A 26 -0.38 -9.32 9.17
C LEU A 26 -1.73 -8.58 9.16
N GLY A 27 -1.80 -7.52 9.96
CA GLY A 27 -3.01 -6.71 10.14
C GLY A 27 -4.08 -7.32 11.06
N ARG A 28 -3.84 -8.49 11.64
CA ARG A 28 -4.72 -9.12 12.65
C ARG A 28 -4.10 -9.15 14.04
N ASP A 29 -2.79 -9.33 14.10
CA ASP A 29 -2.02 -9.17 15.32
C ASP A 29 -1.77 -7.67 15.56
N ASN A 30 -2.61 -7.08 16.41
CA ASN A 30 -2.52 -5.67 16.79
C ASN A 30 -1.67 -5.45 18.05
N SER A 31 -0.80 -6.40 18.40
CA SER A 31 0.07 -6.28 19.58
C SER A 31 1.11 -5.16 19.42
N LEU A 32 1.50 -4.55 20.54
CA LEU A 32 2.59 -3.57 20.56
C LEU A 32 3.92 -4.20 20.10
N GLU A 33 4.14 -5.48 20.41
CA GLU A 33 5.31 -6.25 19.96
C GLU A 33 5.36 -6.32 18.43
N ARG A 34 4.23 -6.64 17.78
CA ARG A 34 4.13 -6.62 16.31
C ARG A 34 4.51 -5.26 15.72
N GLN A 35 4.01 -4.18 16.30
CA GLN A 35 4.33 -2.82 15.84
C GLN A 35 5.82 -2.52 16.01
N ARG A 36 6.44 -2.93 17.13
CA ARG A 36 7.88 -2.78 17.37
C ARG A 36 8.73 -3.58 16.38
N ASP A 37 8.33 -4.79 16.02
CA ASP A 37 9.02 -5.60 15.00
C ASP A 37 8.99 -4.95 13.62
N LEU A 38 7.84 -4.36 13.25
CA LEU A 38 7.69 -3.62 12.01
C LEU A 38 8.56 -2.36 12.02
N ILE A 39 8.56 -1.59 13.11
CA ILE A 39 9.43 -0.42 13.29
C ILE A 39 10.91 -0.83 13.14
N ALA A 40 11.35 -1.89 13.81
CA ALA A 40 12.73 -2.37 13.71
C ALA A 40 13.08 -2.81 12.28
N THR A 41 12.12 -3.34 11.53
CA THR A 41 12.31 -3.70 10.11
C THR A 41 12.42 -2.46 9.23
N VAL A 42 11.58 -1.46 9.45
CA VAL A 42 11.64 -0.15 8.75
C VAL A 42 12.97 0.53 8.99
N MET A 43 13.40 0.66 10.26
CA MET A 43 14.65 1.34 10.61
C MET A 43 15.88 0.63 10.03
N ARG A 44 15.90 -0.71 10.03
CA ARG A 44 16.97 -1.48 9.38
C ARG A 44 16.99 -1.33 7.86
N THR A 45 15.82 -1.19 7.24
CA THR A 45 15.69 -1.05 5.79
C THR A 45 16.11 0.34 5.31
N ALA A 46 15.75 1.38 6.07
CA ALA A 46 16.14 2.74 5.76
C ALA A 46 17.66 2.90 5.86
N GLY A 47 18.29 2.41 6.94
CA GLY A 47 19.74 2.56 7.09
C GLY A 47 20.10 3.90 7.73
N GLN A 48 20.67 4.85 6.97
CA GLN A 48 21.23 6.10 7.52
C GLN A 48 20.29 7.33 7.44
N GLY A 49 19.09 7.20 6.86
CA GLY A 49 18.05 8.24 6.86
C GLY A 49 17.87 8.91 5.49
N GLY A 50 16.69 9.50 5.28
CA GLY A 50 16.28 10.09 4.00
C GLY A 50 15.59 9.10 3.05
N GLU A 51 15.48 7.83 3.43
CA GLU A 51 14.74 6.82 2.69
C GLU A 51 13.24 6.83 2.98
N ILE A 52 12.48 6.46 1.96
CA ILE A 52 11.05 6.24 2.00
C ILE A 52 10.82 4.73 2.02
N VAL A 53 10.38 4.20 3.16
CA VAL A 53 10.07 2.77 3.29
C VAL A 53 8.60 2.54 2.95
N VAL A 54 8.31 1.50 2.17
CA VAL A 54 6.95 1.09 1.81
C VAL A 54 6.66 -0.27 2.42
N LEU A 55 5.63 -0.35 3.26
CA LEU A 55 5.14 -1.61 3.83
C LEU A 55 3.91 -2.14 3.06
N PRO A 56 3.65 -3.46 3.14
CA PRO A 56 2.52 -4.06 2.46
C PRO A 56 1.14 -3.56 2.92
N GLU A 57 0.12 -3.96 2.17
CA GLU A 57 -1.29 -3.76 2.53
C GLU A 57 -1.61 -4.35 3.92
N SER A 58 -2.38 -3.61 4.72
CA SER A 58 -2.77 -3.96 6.10
C SER A 58 -1.61 -4.15 7.08
N ALA A 59 -0.38 -3.75 6.76
CA ALA A 59 0.79 -3.93 7.63
C ALA A 59 0.60 -3.39 9.04
N LEU A 60 -0.03 -2.22 9.21
CA LEU A 60 -0.23 -1.61 10.53
C LEU A 60 -1.49 -2.12 11.25
N GLY A 61 -2.32 -2.96 10.61
CA GLY A 61 -3.63 -3.32 11.14
C GLY A 61 -4.55 -2.12 11.20
N PHE A 62 -5.20 -1.90 12.35
CA PHE A 62 -6.13 -0.78 12.52
C PHE A 62 -5.38 0.55 12.71
N TRP A 63 -5.73 1.52 11.87
CA TRP A 63 -5.23 2.89 12.02
C TRP A 63 -5.95 3.56 13.19
N THR A 64 -5.23 3.75 14.29
CA THR A 64 -5.74 4.34 15.54
C THR A 64 -4.80 5.44 16.03
N PRO A 65 -5.26 6.38 16.88
CA PRO A 65 -4.39 7.40 17.44
C PRO A 65 -3.18 6.84 18.21
N SER A 66 -3.32 5.65 18.82
CA SER A 66 -2.23 4.98 19.52
C SER A 66 -1.16 4.44 18.58
N VAL A 67 -1.57 3.82 17.47
CA VAL A 67 -0.64 3.34 16.41
C VAL A 67 0.04 4.54 15.75
N GLU A 68 -0.73 5.56 15.40
CA GLU A 68 -0.23 6.82 14.82
C GLU A 68 0.86 7.44 15.70
N ARG A 69 0.58 7.61 16.99
CA ARG A 69 1.52 8.20 17.95
C ARG A 69 2.78 7.34 18.11
N LEU A 70 2.63 6.03 18.26
CA LEU A 70 3.76 5.10 18.40
C LEU A 70 4.73 5.21 17.21
N TRP A 71 4.19 5.19 16.00
CA TRP A 71 5.01 5.25 14.79
C TRP A 71 5.68 6.62 14.61
N ARG A 72 4.95 7.72 14.84
CA ARG A 72 5.52 9.08 14.76
C ARG A 72 6.65 9.27 15.76
N GLU A 73 6.46 8.84 17.01
CA GLU A 73 7.50 8.91 18.05
C GLU A 73 8.71 8.04 17.67
N SER A 74 8.50 6.87 17.06
CA SER A 74 9.58 5.96 16.68
C SER A 74 10.38 6.42 15.47
N LEU A 75 9.76 7.16 14.54
CA LEU A 75 10.44 7.72 13.37
C LEU A 75 11.02 9.13 13.63
N SER A 76 10.68 9.76 14.75
CA SER A 76 11.19 11.09 15.11
C SER A 76 12.71 11.12 15.16
N GLY A 77 13.33 12.12 14.52
CA GLY A 77 14.78 12.29 14.46
C GLY A 77 15.53 11.29 13.58
N SER A 78 14.85 10.31 12.97
CA SER A 78 15.48 9.31 12.08
C SER A 78 15.68 9.78 10.64
N GLY A 79 14.92 10.79 10.22
CA GLY A 79 14.86 11.21 8.80
C GLY A 79 14.17 10.19 7.89
N VAL A 80 13.56 9.12 8.44
CA VAL A 80 12.84 8.10 7.67
C VAL A 80 11.38 8.52 7.47
N SER A 81 10.88 8.34 6.25
CA SER A 81 9.46 8.45 5.96
C SER A 81 8.88 7.09 5.57
N LEU A 82 7.61 6.87 5.86
CA LEU A 82 6.94 5.59 5.72
C LEU A 82 5.62 5.74 4.96
N ILE A 83 5.39 4.83 4.02
CA ILE A 83 4.07 4.54 3.46
C ILE A 83 3.69 3.14 3.91
N ALA A 84 2.54 2.98 4.58
CA ALA A 84 2.13 1.67 5.08
C ALA A 84 0.64 1.42 4.88
N GLY A 85 0.28 0.16 4.60
CA GLY A 85 -1.10 -0.26 4.55
C GLY A 85 -1.73 -0.35 5.94
N ALA A 86 -2.96 0.15 6.07
CA ALA A 86 -3.74 0.08 7.30
C ALA A 86 -5.25 0.00 6.99
N ALA A 87 -6.06 -0.24 8.01
CA ALA A 87 -7.51 -0.22 7.92
C ALA A 87 -8.11 0.84 8.86
N VAL A 88 -8.97 1.71 8.33
CA VAL A 88 -9.75 2.67 9.13
C VAL A 88 -11.14 2.11 9.34
N ILE A 89 -11.50 1.83 10.60
CA ILE A 89 -12.82 1.30 10.94
C ILE A 89 -13.84 2.45 10.99
N ASN A 90 -14.98 2.22 10.35
CA ASN A 90 -16.14 3.11 10.34
C ASN A 90 -17.36 2.33 10.86
N PRO A 91 -18.46 2.98 11.29
CA PRO A 91 -19.61 2.26 11.83
C PRO A 91 -20.20 1.22 10.87
N GLN A 92 -20.14 1.48 9.55
CA GLN A 92 -20.71 0.59 8.52
C GLN A 92 -19.69 -0.38 7.89
N GLY A 93 -18.41 -0.35 8.28
CA GLY A 93 -17.36 -1.16 7.65
C GLY A 93 -15.96 -0.60 7.83
N TYR A 94 -15.14 -0.66 6.80
CA TYR A 94 -13.78 -0.10 6.88
C TYR A 94 -13.29 0.47 5.55
N ASP A 95 -12.26 1.29 5.62
CA ASP A 95 -11.47 1.69 4.47
C ASP A 95 -10.13 0.98 4.50
N ASN A 96 -9.73 0.39 3.38
CA ASN A 96 -8.36 -0.03 3.15
C ASN A 96 -7.57 1.19 2.67
N VAL A 97 -6.50 1.54 3.39
CA VAL A 97 -5.79 2.79 3.18
C VAL A 97 -4.28 2.58 3.12
N LEU A 98 -3.60 3.51 2.47
CA LEU A 98 -2.21 3.79 2.73
C LEU A 98 -2.14 5.02 3.62
N VAL A 99 -1.33 4.93 4.67
CA VAL A 99 -0.99 6.07 5.52
C VAL A 99 0.43 6.53 5.22
N GLU A 100 0.65 7.83 5.28
CA GLU A 100 1.98 8.42 5.34
C GLU A 100 2.35 8.67 6.80
N ILE A 101 3.61 8.41 7.15
CA ILE A 101 4.14 8.69 8.49
C ILE A 101 5.56 9.22 8.33
N SER A 102 5.82 10.36 8.96
CA SER A 102 7.13 10.99 9.09
C SER A 102 7.34 11.45 10.54
N ALA A 103 8.44 12.14 10.82
CA ALA A 103 8.67 12.75 12.13
C ALA A 103 7.62 13.84 12.46
N ASP A 104 7.16 14.56 11.45
CA ASP A 104 6.32 15.76 11.62
C ASP A 104 4.83 15.49 11.41
N ASP A 105 4.50 14.52 10.56
CA ASP A 105 3.11 14.24 10.16
C ASP A 105 2.80 12.75 10.09
N ALA A 106 1.54 12.41 10.34
CA ALA A 106 1.00 11.07 10.14
C ALA A 106 -0.46 11.18 9.68
N SER A 107 -0.73 10.80 8.43
CA SER A 107 -2.00 11.10 7.78
C SER A 107 -2.44 9.97 6.84
N ILE A 108 -3.72 9.98 6.43
CA ILE A 108 -4.22 9.06 5.41
C ILE A 108 -3.80 9.61 4.04
N LEU A 109 -2.84 8.93 3.42
CA LEU A 109 -2.31 9.30 2.11
C LEU A 109 -3.29 8.91 0.98
N TYR A 110 -3.82 7.68 1.02
CA TYR A 110 -4.67 7.15 -0.06
C TYR A 110 -5.72 6.19 0.47
N ARG A 111 -6.89 6.17 -0.16
CA ARG A 111 -7.99 5.23 0.13
C ARG A 111 -8.24 4.36 -1.09
N GLU A 112 -8.36 3.06 -0.89
CA GLU A 112 -8.59 2.09 -1.97
C GLU A 112 -9.83 2.48 -2.78
N ARG A 113 -9.66 2.72 -4.08
CA ARG A 113 -10.75 3.07 -4.99
C ARG A 113 -11.56 1.84 -5.34
N MET A 114 -10.90 0.70 -5.57
CA MET A 114 -11.54 -0.55 -5.99
C MET A 114 -11.09 -1.78 -5.16
N PRO A 115 -11.76 -2.06 -4.04
CA PRO A 115 -11.57 -3.30 -3.30
C PRO A 115 -12.09 -4.52 -4.09
N VAL A 116 -11.62 -5.72 -3.73
CA VAL A 116 -12.06 -6.97 -4.39
C VAL A 116 -13.60 -7.11 -4.29
N PRO A 117 -14.33 -7.21 -5.42
CA PRO A 117 -15.77 -7.43 -5.40
C PRO A 117 -16.14 -8.72 -4.69
N VAL A 118 -17.33 -8.77 -4.08
CA VAL A 118 -17.91 -9.97 -3.43
C VAL A 118 -17.22 -10.40 -2.14
N SER A 119 -15.89 -10.29 -2.04
CA SER A 119 -15.15 -10.61 -0.82
C SER A 119 -14.99 -9.39 0.08
N MET A 120 -14.29 -8.36 -0.37
CA MET A 120 -14.03 -7.13 0.39
C MET A 120 -15.19 -6.15 0.23
N TRP A 121 -15.50 -5.77 -1.01
CA TRP A 121 -16.58 -4.84 -1.32
C TRP A 121 -17.90 -5.59 -1.56
N GLN A 122 -18.86 -5.37 -0.66
CA GLN A 122 -20.18 -6.03 -0.67
C GLN A 122 -21.28 -4.97 -0.51
N PRO A 123 -21.59 -4.17 -1.55
CA PRO A 123 -22.50 -3.03 -1.45
C PRO A 123 -23.92 -3.41 -1.01
N TRP A 124 -24.37 -4.64 -1.30
CA TRP A 124 -25.69 -5.15 -0.91
C TRP A 124 -25.85 -5.36 0.60
N ARG A 125 -24.76 -5.47 1.38
CA ARG A 125 -24.86 -5.62 2.84
C ARG A 125 -25.64 -4.46 3.46
N GLY A 126 -25.35 -3.23 3.03
CA GLY A 126 -26.07 -2.04 3.49
C GLY A 126 -27.57 -2.08 3.15
N TRP A 127 -27.95 -2.61 1.98
CA TRP A 127 -29.37 -2.76 1.61
C TRP A 127 -30.10 -3.80 2.46
N LEU A 128 -29.36 -4.80 2.97
CA LEU A 128 -29.87 -5.85 3.83
C LEU A 128 -29.77 -5.51 5.33
N GLY A 129 -29.38 -4.27 5.69
CA GLY A 129 -29.17 -3.85 7.08
C GLY A 129 -27.99 -4.56 7.77
N GLN A 130 -27.02 -5.05 6.99
CA GLN A 130 -25.81 -5.70 7.49
C GLN A 130 -24.62 -4.75 7.40
N ASP A 131 -23.83 -4.69 8.47
CA ASP A 131 -22.59 -3.91 8.50
C ASP A 131 -21.39 -4.74 8.00
N GLY A 132 -20.31 -4.04 7.65
CA GLY A 132 -19.03 -4.63 7.28
C GLY A 132 -18.69 -4.51 5.79
N GLY A 133 -17.47 -4.92 5.46
CA GLY A 133 -16.91 -4.82 4.11
C GLY A 133 -16.06 -3.56 3.91
N ALA A 134 -15.17 -3.63 2.92
CA ALA A 134 -14.38 -2.51 2.47
C ALA A 134 -15.25 -1.56 1.65
N ARG A 135 -15.09 -0.24 1.86
CA ARG A 135 -15.72 0.78 1.02
C ARG A 135 -14.90 1.01 -0.25
N ALA A 136 -15.59 1.15 -1.37
CA ALA A 136 -14.98 1.54 -2.62
C ALA A 136 -14.98 3.07 -2.76
N HIS A 137 -13.81 3.66 -2.98
CA HIS A 137 -13.65 5.10 -3.22
C HIS A 137 -13.49 5.39 -4.72
N LEU A 138 -14.43 4.93 -5.55
CA LEU A 138 -14.32 4.88 -7.03
C LEU A 138 -13.86 6.19 -7.70
N PHE A 139 -14.16 7.33 -7.09
CA PHE A 139 -13.87 8.69 -7.59
C PHE A 139 -12.82 9.44 -6.77
N ALA A 140 -12.19 8.80 -5.80
CA ALA A 140 -11.14 9.44 -5.00
C ALA A 140 -9.87 9.70 -5.84
N ASN A 141 -8.96 10.46 -5.23
CA ASN A 141 -7.75 10.95 -5.88
C ASN A 141 -6.94 9.81 -6.50
N PRO A 142 -6.64 9.87 -7.81
CA PRO A 142 -5.92 8.81 -8.51
C PRO A 142 -4.40 8.90 -8.31
N VAL A 143 -3.90 10.02 -7.80
CA VAL A 143 -2.50 10.29 -7.46
C VAL A 143 -2.45 11.07 -6.15
N VAL A 144 -1.31 11.00 -5.46
CA VAL A 144 -1.08 11.66 -4.17
C VAL A 144 0.30 12.29 -4.18
N GLU A 145 0.48 13.37 -3.42
CA GLU A 145 1.79 14.00 -3.21
C GLU A 145 2.40 13.43 -1.93
N PHE A 146 3.63 12.95 -1.99
CA PHE A 146 4.35 12.40 -0.84
C PHE A 146 5.84 12.74 -0.97
N ALA A 147 6.44 13.31 0.08
CA ALA A 147 7.83 13.77 0.08
C ALA A 147 8.18 14.66 -1.13
N GLY A 148 7.25 15.53 -1.54
CA GLY A 148 7.40 16.44 -2.68
C GLY A 148 7.31 15.77 -4.06
N ARG A 149 6.84 14.52 -4.12
CA ARG A 149 6.73 13.74 -5.36
C ARG A 149 5.30 13.27 -5.57
N ARG A 150 4.86 13.30 -6.82
CA ARG A 150 3.57 12.75 -7.20
C ARG A 150 3.69 11.25 -7.44
N ILE A 151 2.98 10.44 -6.67
CA ILE A 151 2.95 8.98 -6.83
C ILE A 151 1.56 8.49 -7.21
N ALA A 152 1.51 7.33 -7.88
CA ALA A 152 0.30 6.57 -8.15
C ALA A 152 0.24 5.35 -7.22
N PRO A 153 -0.56 5.42 -6.14
CA PRO A 153 -0.75 4.28 -5.25
C PRO A 153 -1.71 3.27 -5.87
N LEU A 154 -1.40 1.99 -5.74
CA LEU A 154 -2.26 0.88 -6.15
C LEU A 154 -2.29 -0.17 -5.04
N ILE A 155 -3.48 -0.40 -4.48
CA ILE A 155 -3.68 -1.42 -3.45
C ILE A 155 -4.22 -2.69 -4.10
N CYS A 156 -3.52 -3.81 -3.88
CA CYS A 156 -3.98 -5.17 -4.15
C CYS A 156 -4.69 -5.37 -5.48
N TYR A 157 -6.03 -5.39 -5.48
CA TYR A 157 -6.85 -5.68 -6.65
C TYR A 157 -6.76 -4.59 -7.73
N GLU A 158 -6.49 -3.34 -7.34
CA GLU A 158 -6.35 -2.21 -8.27
C GLU A 158 -5.25 -2.44 -9.31
N GLN A 159 -4.24 -3.25 -8.98
CA GLN A 159 -3.15 -3.64 -9.87
C GLN A 159 -3.61 -4.47 -11.08
N LEU A 160 -4.78 -5.11 -10.97
CA LEU A 160 -5.36 -5.97 -12.02
C LEU A 160 -6.45 -5.25 -12.83
N VAL A 161 -6.92 -4.09 -12.36
CA VAL A 161 -8.01 -3.35 -12.99
C VAL A 161 -7.46 -2.24 -13.88
N VAL A 162 -7.99 -2.12 -15.09
CA VAL A 162 -7.52 -1.15 -16.10
C VAL A 162 -7.78 0.30 -15.67
N TRP A 163 -9.02 0.61 -15.24
CA TRP A 163 -9.44 1.98 -14.95
C TRP A 163 -8.57 2.71 -13.92
N PRO A 164 -8.31 2.15 -12.71
CA PRO A 164 -7.52 2.85 -11.69
C PRO A 164 -6.14 3.24 -12.19
N VAL A 165 -5.48 2.34 -12.93
CA VAL A 165 -4.16 2.59 -13.50
C VAL A 165 -4.20 3.66 -14.58
N LEU A 166 -5.09 3.55 -15.57
CA LEU A 166 -5.19 4.55 -16.64
C LEU A 166 -5.51 5.93 -16.07
N GLN A 167 -6.46 6.01 -15.13
CA GLN A 167 -6.79 7.26 -14.47
C GLN A 167 -5.57 7.86 -13.77
N SER A 168 -4.82 7.08 -12.98
CA SER A 168 -3.60 7.56 -12.32
C SER A 168 -2.57 8.08 -13.32
N MET A 169 -2.36 7.38 -14.43
CA MET A 169 -1.36 7.76 -15.43
C MET A 169 -1.70 9.05 -16.18
N LEU A 170 -2.99 9.39 -16.33
CA LEU A 170 -3.43 10.67 -16.91
C LEU A 170 -2.95 11.88 -16.11
N TYR A 171 -2.72 11.74 -14.81
CA TYR A 171 -2.21 12.81 -13.94
C TYR A 171 -0.68 12.88 -13.89
N GLY A 172 0.01 12.08 -14.71
CA GLY A 172 1.46 12.12 -14.89
C GLY A 172 2.26 11.88 -13.59
N PRO A 173 2.06 10.74 -12.89
CA PRO A 173 2.80 10.43 -11.68
C PRO A 173 4.27 10.19 -11.99
N GLU A 174 5.13 10.49 -11.02
CA GLU A 174 6.57 10.27 -11.10
C GLU A 174 6.96 8.83 -10.79
N GLY A 175 6.08 8.05 -10.13
CA GLY A 175 6.28 6.64 -9.83
C GLY A 175 5.02 5.92 -9.37
N ILE A 176 5.07 4.58 -9.40
CA ILE A 176 4.00 3.69 -8.93
C ILE A 176 4.41 3.09 -7.59
N VAL A 177 3.49 3.14 -6.61
CA VAL A 177 3.63 2.46 -5.32
C VAL A 177 2.56 1.38 -5.24
N ALA A 178 2.96 0.12 -5.38
CA ALA A 178 2.02 -1.00 -5.40
C ALA A 178 2.19 -1.88 -4.16
N VAL A 179 1.13 -1.99 -3.36
CA VAL A 179 1.14 -2.80 -2.13
C VAL A 179 0.09 -3.91 -2.21
N GLY A 180 0.33 -5.03 -1.54
CA GLY A 180 -0.68 -6.09 -1.50
C GLY A 180 -0.48 -7.10 -0.38
N ASN A 181 -1.57 -7.77 -0.02
CA ASN A 181 -1.58 -8.82 0.99
C ASN A 181 -2.00 -10.16 0.38
N GLY A 182 -1.01 -11.02 0.13
CA GLY A 182 -1.18 -12.26 -0.63
C GLY A 182 -1.47 -13.52 0.18
N TRP A 183 -1.52 -13.47 1.52
CA TRP A 183 -1.55 -14.69 2.35
C TRP A 183 -2.74 -15.61 2.07
N TRP A 184 -3.89 -15.07 1.65
CA TRP A 184 -5.10 -15.85 1.38
C TRP A 184 -5.02 -16.59 0.03
N THR A 185 -3.96 -16.34 -0.74
CA THR A 185 -3.71 -16.91 -2.07
C THR A 185 -2.48 -17.79 -2.11
N THR A 186 -1.89 -18.14 -0.96
CA THR A 186 -0.73 -19.02 -0.87
C THR A 186 -0.99 -20.33 -1.63
N GLY A 187 -0.07 -20.70 -2.52
CA GLY A 187 -0.22 -21.87 -3.39
C GLY A 187 -0.95 -21.60 -4.71
N THR A 188 -1.38 -20.36 -4.98
CA THR A 188 -1.94 -19.94 -6.27
C THR A 188 -1.01 -18.98 -7.01
N SER A 189 -1.32 -18.66 -8.26
CA SER A 189 -0.58 -17.69 -9.08
C SER A 189 -1.00 -16.24 -8.87
N ILE A 190 -1.91 -15.92 -7.92
CA ILE A 190 -2.51 -14.58 -7.82
C ILE A 190 -1.46 -13.50 -7.53
N VAL A 191 -0.59 -13.68 -6.54
CA VAL A 191 0.49 -12.71 -6.23
C VAL A 191 1.46 -12.57 -7.40
N ALA A 192 1.76 -13.66 -8.11
CA ALA A 192 2.62 -13.63 -9.29
C ALA A 192 1.98 -12.84 -10.44
N ILE A 193 0.67 -13.01 -10.66
CA ILE A 193 -0.10 -12.25 -11.66
C ILE A 193 -0.17 -10.77 -11.28
N GLN A 194 -0.41 -10.43 -10.01
CA GLN A 194 -0.40 -9.05 -9.53
C GLN A 194 0.95 -8.39 -9.78
N ASN A 195 2.04 -9.04 -9.39
CA ASN A 195 3.39 -8.50 -9.62
C ASN A 195 3.69 -8.33 -11.12
N ALA A 196 3.39 -9.35 -11.93
CA ALA A 196 3.58 -9.28 -13.38
C ALA A 196 2.75 -8.16 -14.03
N SER A 197 1.50 -7.97 -13.59
CA SER A 197 0.61 -6.92 -14.08
C SER A 197 1.14 -5.53 -13.74
N THR A 198 1.57 -5.33 -12.49
CA THR A 198 2.14 -4.05 -12.04
C THR A 198 3.44 -3.73 -12.78
N ILE A 199 4.32 -4.72 -12.99
CA ILE A 199 5.53 -4.55 -13.81
C ILE A 199 5.17 -4.18 -15.26
N ALA A 200 4.15 -4.82 -15.84
CA ALA A 200 3.69 -4.50 -17.19
C ALA A 200 3.17 -3.07 -17.29
N TRP A 201 2.37 -2.61 -16.32
CA TRP A 201 1.90 -1.22 -16.26
C TRP A 201 3.03 -0.21 -16.12
N ALA A 202 3.97 -0.45 -15.20
CA ALA A 202 5.14 0.40 -15.01
C ALA A 202 5.95 0.55 -16.31
N ARG A 203 6.16 -0.56 -17.03
CA ARG A 203 6.85 -0.54 -18.33
C ARG A 203 6.06 0.19 -19.40
N LEU A 204 4.76 -0.07 -19.51
CA LEU A 204 3.89 0.55 -20.51
C LEU A 204 3.95 2.08 -20.43
N PHE A 205 3.98 2.62 -19.22
CA PHE A 205 3.99 4.06 -18.97
C PHE A 205 5.38 4.64 -18.70
N GLY A 206 6.44 3.82 -18.74
CA GLY A 206 7.81 4.25 -18.46
C GLY A 206 7.97 4.84 -17.05
N ARG A 207 7.23 4.32 -16.06
CA ARG A 207 7.26 4.80 -14.68
C ARG A 207 8.09 3.88 -13.79
N PRO A 208 8.87 4.44 -12.85
CA PRO A 208 9.52 3.64 -11.83
C PRO A 208 8.46 3.00 -10.90
N LEU A 209 8.80 1.86 -10.32
CA LEU A 209 7.90 1.03 -9.52
C LEU A 209 8.57 0.61 -8.22
N VAL A 210 7.86 0.78 -7.12
CA VAL A 210 8.17 0.13 -5.84
C VAL A 210 7.00 -0.77 -5.44
N THR A 211 7.34 -1.98 -4.98
CA THR A 211 6.36 -2.97 -4.54
C THR A 211 6.61 -3.38 -3.09
N ALA A 212 5.54 -3.63 -2.34
CA ALA A 212 5.63 -4.24 -1.00
C ALA A 212 4.50 -5.25 -0.81
N PHE A 213 4.84 -6.53 -0.66
CA PHE A 213 3.87 -7.61 -0.53
C PHE A 213 4.06 -8.43 0.74
N ASN A 214 2.95 -8.83 1.34
CA ASN A 214 2.94 -9.92 2.32
C ASN A 214 2.75 -11.26 1.60
N ARG A 215 3.67 -12.20 1.81
CA ARG A 215 3.72 -13.52 1.14
C ARG A 215 3.65 -14.67 2.13
#